data_AF-A0A0V1K9Z4-F1
#
_entry.id   AF-A0A0V1K9Z4-F1
#
_cell.length_a   1.000
_cell.length_b   1.000
_cell.length_c   1.000
_cell.angle_alpha   90.00
_cell.angle_beta   90.00
_cell.angle_gamma   90.00
#
_symmetry.space_group_name_H-M   'P 1'
#
loop_
_entity.id
_entity.type
_entity.pdbx_description
1 polymer ?
#
loop_
_entity_poly.entity_id
_entity_poly.type
_entity_poly.pdbx_seq_one_letter_code
_entity_poly.pdbx_strand_id
1 'polypeptide(L)'
;LSTLHLKFTMLSKYFRYALSLSAAALKNHIDLDKKNSMSDYNSQNHNGSVWDFNWDKRSRGKEMDANLKKANSKVVRHIIMIRHGQYYQRKEDSSERILTELGRKQAEVCGDRIRKLIKYFHPVQLTTLFASTMIRADQTARIICERIGMPVEKISYDPLLEEGAPVEPEPPKYNWYPEEKKFYEDGARIEAAFRKYFHRPEPSQKEPTLEVIVCHANVIRFFVMRALQLPTKAWARMNLAHCSLTYVRILENGEVNLVYLGDTGYMPIDMVSYR
;
A
#
# COMPACT_ATOMS: atom_id res chain seq x y z
N LEU A 1 -46.26 -33.77 -51.56
CA LEU A 1 -44.81 -33.98 -51.80
C LEU A 1 -44.00 -32.67 -51.83
N SER A 2 -44.56 -31.53 -52.24
CA SER A 2 -43.84 -30.24 -52.36
C SER A 2 -43.52 -29.54 -51.03
N THR A 3 -44.37 -29.64 -50.01
CA THR A 3 -44.20 -28.95 -48.71
C THR A 3 -43.19 -29.63 -47.78
N LEU A 4 -43.01 -30.96 -47.88
CA LEU A 4 -42.01 -31.70 -47.09
C LEU A 4 -40.59 -31.44 -47.63
N HIS A 5 -40.45 -31.30 -48.95
CA HIS A 5 -39.17 -31.01 -49.61
C HIS A 5 -38.66 -29.59 -49.29
N LEU A 6 -39.57 -28.62 -49.15
CA LEU A 6 -39.24 -27.25 -48.76
C LEU A 6 -38.76 -27.15 -47.29
N LYS A 7 -39.36 -27.94 -46.39
CA LYS A 7 -38.93 -28.01 -44.98
C LYS A 7 -37.55 -28.66 -44.82
N PHE A 8 -37.27 -29.72 -45.59
CA PHE A 8 -35.96 -30.38 -45.58
C PHE A 8 -34.83 -29.48 -46.15
N THR A 9 -35.12 -28.72 -47.21
CA THR A 9 -34.15 -27.78 -47.79
C THR A 9 -33.85 -26.62 -46.84
N MET A 10 -34.86 -26.06 -46.16
CA MET A 10 -34.69 -25.06 -45.10
C MET A 10 -33.88 -25.59 -43.92
N LEU A 11 -34.22 -26.77 -43.38
CA LEU A 11 -33.44 -27.39 -42.29
C LEU A 11 -31.98 -27.62 -42.70
N SER A 12 -31.71 -28.08 -43.93
CA SER A 12 -30.33 -28.25 -44.42
C SER A 12 -29.57 -26.93 -44.52
N LYS A 13 -30.27 -25.82 -44.83
CA LYS A 13 -29.68 -24.48 -44.94
C LYS A 13 -29.32 -23.93 -43.56
N TYR A 14 -30.20 -24.10 -42.57
CA TYR A 14 -29.90 -23.75 -41.17
C TYR A 14 -28.80 -24.62 -40.58
N PHE A 15 -28.77 -25.91 -40.90
CA PHE A 15 -27.70 -26.81 -40.43
C PHE A 15 -26.34 -26.44 -41.02
N ARG A 16 -26.27 -26.11 -42.32
CA ARG A 16 -25.05 -25.59 -42.96
C ARG A 16 -24.63 -24.23 -42.40
N TYR A 17 -25.59 -23.36 -42.08
CA TYR A 17 -25.30 -22.07 -41.47
C TYR A 17 -24.75 -22.23 -40.04
N ALA A 18 -25.34 -23.12 -39.24
CA ALA A 18 -24.87 -23.46 -37.90
C ALA A 18 -23.46 -24.08 -37.93
N LEU A 19 -23.19 -25.00 -38.87
CA LEU A 19 -21.86 -25.56 -39.11
C LEU A 19 -20.84 -24.49 -39.53
N SER A 20 -21.25 -23.52 -40.34
CA SER A 20 -20.39 -22.41 -40.76
C SER A 20 -20.05 -21.47 -39.60
N LEU A 21 -21.01 -21.22 -38.69
CA LEU A 21 -20.80 -20.44 -37.48
C LEU A 21 -19.89 -21.18 -36.49
N SER A 22 -20.05 -22.50 -36.32
CA SER A 22 -19.15 -23.31 -35.48
C SER A 22 -17.75 -23.42 -36.07
N ALA A 23 -17.61 -23.52 -37.40
CA ALA A 23 -16.31 -23.53 -38.06
C ALA A 23 -15.63 -22.15 -37.99
N ALA A 24 -16.38 -21.06 -38.10
CA ALA A 24 -15.86 -19.71 -37.90
C ALA A 24 -15.45 -19.46 -36.44
N ALA A 25 -16.23 -19.96 -35.46
CA ALA A 25 -15.89 -19.90 -34.05
C ALA A 25 -14.64 -20.73 -33.72
N LEU A 26 -14.51 -21.93 -34.31
CA LEU A 26 -13.34 -22.79 -34.14
C LEU A 26 -12.11 -22.20 -34.83
N LYS A 27 -12.26 -21.60 -36.02
CA LYS A 27 -11.19 -20.89 -36.72
C LYS A 27 -10.75 -19.65 -35.93
N ASN A 28 -11.68 -18.88 -35.37
CA ASN A 28 -11.36 -17.77 -34.47
C ASN A 28 -10.63 -18.27 -33.21
N HIS A 29 -11.01 -19.41 -32.64
CA HIS A 29 -10.33 -19.98 -31.48
C HIS A 29 -8.91 -20.47 -31.82
N ILE A 30 -8.73 -21.10 -32.98
CA ILE A 30 -7.42 -21.55 -33.47
C ILE A 30 -6.54 -20.36 -33.88
N ASP A 31 -7.10 -19.29 -34.45
CA ASP A 31 -6.38 -18.05 -34.77
C ASP A 31 -6.04 -17.25 -33.49
N LEU A 32 -6.86 -17.31 -32.44
CA LEU A 32 -6.55 -16.80 -31.09
C LEU A 32 -5.43 -17.61 -30.44
N ASP A 33 -5.44 -18.94 -30.56
CA ASP A 33 -4.41 -19.81 -30.02
C ASP A 33 -3.08 -19.71 -30.81
N LYS A 34 -3.14 -19.46 -32.13
CA LYS A 34 -1.93 -19.17 -32.94
C LYS A 34 -1.37 -17.77 -32.70
N LYS A 35 -2.20 -16.76 -32.39
CA LYS A 35 -1.72 -15.46 -31.88
C LYS A 35 -1.15 -15.54 -30.47
N ASN A 36 -1.46 -16.60 -29.71
CA ASN A 36 -0.89 -16.88 -28.39
C ASN A 36 0.37 -17.76 -28.44
N SER A 37 1.00 -17.96 -29.60
CA SER A 37 2.37 -18.46 -29.62
C SER A 37 3.30 -17.41 -28.99
N MET A 38 4.05 -17.84 -27.98
CA MET A 38 4.91 -17.10 -27.03
C MET A 38 5.94 -16.12 -27.64
N SER A 39 5.96 -15.90 -28.96
CA SER A 39 6.94 -15.05 -29.66
C SER A 39 6.44 -13.66 -30.08
N ASP A 40 5.13 -13.43 -30.18
CA ASP A 40 4.58 -12.14 -30.66
C ASP A 40 4.05 -11.22 -29.54
N TYR A 41 4.17 -11.63 -28.27
CA TYR A 41 3.77 -10.81 -27.11
C TYR A 41 4.76 -9.66 -26.79
N ASN A 42 5.80 -9.46 -27.62
CA ASN A 42 6.92 -8.56 -27.33
C ASN A 42 7.03 -7.32 -28.23
N SER A 43 6.00 -6.95 -28.99
CA SER A 43 6.00 -5.64 -29.64
C SER A 43 4.60 -5.05 -29.65
N GLN A 44 4.50 -3.80 -29.17
CA GLN A 44 3.33 -2.92 -29.09
C GLN A 44 2.76 -2.74 -27.66
N ASN A 45 3.35 -1.77 -26.93
CA ASN A 45 2.74 -0.99 -25.84
C ASN A 45 2.27 -1.71 -24.56
N HIS A 46 3.16 -2.42 -23.85
CA HIS A 46 3.01 -2.67 -22.41
C HIS A 46 3.80 -1.66 -21.58
N ASN A 47 3.24 -0.47 -21.37
CA ASN A 47 3.72 0.46 -20.33
C ASN A 47 3.08 0.11 -18.96
N GLY A 48 2.98 -1.19 -18.66
CA GLY A 48 2.73 -1.68 -17.31
C GLY A 48 4.10 -1.93 -16.68
N SER A 49 4.42 -1.22 -15.59
CA SER A 49 5.71 -1.38 -14.91
C SER A 49 5.86 -2.83 -14.42
N VAL A 50 6.82 -3.55 -15.01
CA VAL A 50 7.32 -4.81 -14.46
C VAL A 50 7.98 -4.51 -13.11
N TRP A 51 7.82 -5.41 -12.13
CA TRP A 51 8.38 -5.25 -10.79
C TRP A 51 9.92 -5.11 -10.80
N ASP A 52 10.44 -4.01 -10.23
CA ASP A 52 11.87 -3.81 -9.94
C ASP A 52 12.25 -4.59 -8.67
N PHE A 53 12.92 -5.73 -8.81
CA PHE A 53 13.41 -6.54 -7.68
C PHE A 53 14.55 -5.88 -6.89
N ASN A 54 15.14 -4.80 -7.39
CA ASN A 54 16.19 -4.02 -6.72
C ASN A 54 15.70 -2.59 -6.41
N TRP A 55 14.42 -2.46 -6.04
CA TRP A 55 13.79 -1.18 -5.70
C TRP A 55 14.44 -0.49 -4.49
N ASP A 56 14.97 -1.27 -3.55
CA ASP A 56 15.70 -0.79 -2.36
C ASP A 56 17.21 -0.59 -2.61
N LYS A 57 17.69 -0.85 -3.83
CA LYS A 57 19.09 -0.67 -4.27
C LYS A 57 20.12 -1.45 -3.44
N ARG A 58 19.73 -2.59 -2.85
CA ARG A 58 20.64 -3.49 -2.12
C ARG A 58 21.65 -4.18 -3.04
N SER A 59 21.24 -4.63 -4.22
CA SER A 59 22.12 -5.28 -5.19
C SER A 59 22.95 -4.23 -5.93
N ARG A 60 24.28 -4.33 -5.86
CA ARG A 60 25.23 -3.43 -6.57
C ARG A 60 25.80 -4.03 -7.88
N GLY A 61 25.06 -4.95 -8.53
CA GLY A 61 25.45 -5.57 -9.80
C GLY A 61 25.58 -7.09 -9.74
N LYS A 62 25.82 -7.72 -10.91
CA LYS A 62 25.72 -9.17 -11.13
C LYS A 62 26.63 -10.05 -10.25
N GLU A 63 27.82 -9.56 -9.87
CA GLU A 63 28.79 -10.34 -9.07
C GLU A 63 28.46 -10.34 -7.57
N MET A 64 27.86 -9.26 -7.06
CA MET A 64 27.45 -9.18 -5.64
C MET A 64 26.18 -10.00 -5.37
N ASP A 65 25.36 -10.22 -6.41
CA ASP A 65 24.09 -10.96 -6.35
C ASP A 65 24.25 -12.45 -5.98
N ALA A 66 25.35 -13.10 -6.36
CA ALA A 66 25.57 -14.52 -6.03
C ALA A 66 25.84 -14.73 -4.54
N ASN A 67 26.55 -13.80 -3.89
CA ASN A 67 26.82 -13.83 -2.46
C ASN A 67 25.64 -13.32 -1.63
N LEU A 68 24.91 -12.31 -2.12
CA LEU A 68 23.65 -11.84 -1.49
C LEU A 68 22.57 -12.92 -1.48
N LYS A 69 22.42 -13.70 -2.56
CA LYS A 69 21.49 -14.84 -2.60
C LYS A 69 21.77 -15.92 -1.53
N LYS A 70 23.04 -16.09 -1.11
CA LYS A 70 23.43 -17.01 -0.03
C LYS A 70 23.25 -16.39 1.36
N ALA A 71 23.25 -15.07 1.48
CA ALA A 71 23.17 -14.32 2.74
C ALA A 71 21.80 -13.69 2.99
N ASN A 72 20.78 -14.00 2.18
CA ASN A 72 19.44 -13.46 2.42
C ASN A 72 18.90 -14.03 3.73
N SER A 73 18.60 -13.13 4.67
CA SER A 73 17.76 -13.42 5.83
C SER A 73 16.48 -14.14 5.38
N LYS A 74 15.88 -15.01 6.18
CA LYS A 74 14.59 -15.67 5.84
C LYS A 74 13.40 -15.05 6.58
N VAL A 75 13.57 -13.82 7.03
CA VAL A 75 12.61 -13.16 7.93
C VAL A 75 11.81 -12.11 7.19
N VAL A 76 10.63 -11.81 7.73
CA VAL A 76 9.70 -10.82 7.20
C VAL A 76 9.74 -9.58 8.09
N ARG A 77 9.71 -8.40 7.47
CA ARG A 77 9.40 -7.15 8.18
C ARG A 77 7.92 -6.85 8.08
N HIS A 78 7.27 -6.70 9.22
CA HIS A 78 5.86 -6.33 9.35
C HIS A 78 5.75 -4.86 9.71
N ILE A 79 5.24 -4.03 8.79
CA ILE A 79 5.14 -2.58 8.98
C ILE A 79 3.67 -2.19 9.07
N ILE A 80 3.23 -1.73 10.24
CA ILE A 80 1.89 -1.22 10.48
C ILE A 80 1.94 0.29 10.60
N MET A 81 1.44 0.98 9.60
CA MET A 81 1.29 2.44 9.59
C MET A 81 -0.07 2.84 10.15
N ILE A 82 -0.09 3.92 10.94
CA ILE A 82 -1.26 4.43 11.64
C ILE A 82 -1.39 5.91 11.31
N ARG A 83 -2.52 6.33 10.74
CA ARG A 83 -2.85 7.76 10.64
C ARG A 83 -3.15 8.29 12.06
N HIS A 84 -2.65 9.47 12.41
CA HIS A 84 -3.02 10.14 13.67
C HIS A 84 -4.54 10.20 13.92
N GLY A 85 -4.94 10.36 15.19
CA GLY A 85 -6.33 10.58 15.59
C GLY A 85 -6.90 11.92 15.13
N GLN A 86 -8.22 12.10 15.22
CA GLN A 86 -8.86 13.37 14.87
C GLN A 86 -8.32 14.53 15.73
N TYR A 87 -8.13 15.70 15.11
CA TYR A 87 -7.49 16.84 15.75
C TYR A 87 -8.14 18.17 15.32
N TYR A 88 -7.89 19.24 16.07
CA TYR A 88 -8.37 20.58 15.73
C TYR A 88 -7.53 21.19 14.59
N GLN A 89 -8.09 21.26 13.38
CA GLN A 89 -7.36 21.71 12.18
C GLN A 89 -7.23 23.23 12.05
N ARG A 90 -8.27 23.96 12.45
CA ARG A 90 -8.40 25.42 12.23
C ARG A 90 -7.70 26.27 13.28
N LYS A 91 -6.57 25.79 13.79
CA LYS A 91 -5.74 26.50 14.76
C LYS A 91 -4.54 27.11 14.06
N GLU A 92 -4.30 28.40 14.31
CA GLU A 92 -3.18 29.14 13.72
C GLU A 92 -1.87 28.58 14.23
N ASP A 93 -1.74 28.47 15.56
CA ASP A 93 -0.59 27.84 16.18
C ASP A 93 -0.63 26.32 15.97
N SER A 94 0.48 25.80 15.45
CA SER A 94 0.72 24.37 15.30
C SER A 94 0.65 23.60 16.64
N SER A 95 1.01 24.25 17.75
CA SER A 95 0.96 23.66 19.10
C SER A 95 -0.48 23.40 19.57
N GLU A 96 -1.45 24.15 19.05
CA GLU A 96 -2.87 24.00 19.37
C GLU A 96 -3.59 22.97 18.50
N ARG A 97 -2.93 22.40 17.48
CA ARG A 97 -3.47 21.36 16.59
C ARG A 97 -3.46 19.97 17.24
N ILE A 98 -3.94 19.92 18.49
CA ILE A 98 -4.02 18.74 19.35
C ILE A 98 -5.21 17.86 19.00
N LEU A 99 -5.20 16.62 19.49
CA LEU A 99 -6.30 15.68 19.36
C LEU A 99 -7.59 16.24 19.99
N THR A 100 -8.71 15.99 19.31
CA THR A 100 -10.05 16.18 19.89
C THR A 100 -10.33 15.09 20.93
N GLU A 101 -11.46 15.19 21.66
CA GLU A 101 -11.89 14.10 22.54
C GLU A 101 -12.13 12.81 21.75
N LEU A 102 -12.77 12.91 20.58
CA LEU A 102 -12.95 11.78 19.68
C LEU A 102 -11.59 11.22 19.22
N GLY A 103 -10.63 12.08 18.87
CA GLY A 103 -9.28 11.66 18.47
C GLY A 103 -8.53 10.86 19.54
N ARG A 104 -8.73 11.21 20.81
CA ARG A 104 -8.19 10.45 21.95
C ARG A 104 -8.83 9.06 22.05
N LYS A 105 -10.17 8.98 21.99
CA LYS A 105 -10.90 7.70 21.99
C LYS A 105 -10.51 6.80 20.81
N GLN A 106 -10.35 7.39 19.62
CA GLN A 106 -9.84 6.69 18.44
C GLN A 106 -8.44 6.09 18.72
N ALA A 107 -7.53 6.87 19.30
CA ALA A 107 -6.18 6.41 19.62
C ALA A 107 -6.16 5.31 20.70
N GLU A 108 -7.05 5.37 21.70
CA GLU A 108 -7.21 4.32 22.72
C GLU A 108 -7.65 2.98 22.11
N VAL A 109 -8.69 3.01 21.27
CA VAL A 109 -9.21 1.82 20.58
C VAL A 109 -8.17 1.28 19.58
N CYS A 110 -7.42 2.17 18.93
CA CYS A 110 -6.28 1.83 18.09
C CYS A 110 -5.20 1.10 18.89
N GLY A 111 -4.80 1.65 20.04
CA GLY A 111 -3.82 1.03 20.93
C GLY A 111 -4.26 -0.36 21.41
N ASP A 112 -5.53 -0.55 21.72
CA ASP A 112 -6.09 -1.87 22.04
C ASP A 112 -6.01 -2.85 20.88
N ARG A 113 -6.24 -2.38 19.65
CA ARG A 113 -6.07 -3.18 18.44
C ARG A 113 -4.61 -3.57 18.24
N ILE A 114 -3.66 -2.64 18.41
CA ILE A 114 -2.22 -2.93 18.32
C ILE A 114 -1.81 -3.95 19.38
N ARG A 115 -2.27 -3.81 20.63
CA ARG A 115 -2.02 -4.79 21.69
C ARG A 115 -2.50 -6.19 21.33
N LYS A 116 -3.68 -6.31 20.71
CA LYS A 116 -4.21 -7.59 20.21
C LYS A 116 -3.35 -8.13 19.05
N LEU A 117 -2.90 -7.27 18.14
CA LEU A 117 -2.03 -7.67 17.04
C LEU A 117 -0.66 -8.15 17.53
N ILE A 118 -0.03 -7.48 18.49
CA ILE A 118 1.23 -7.94 19.11
C ILE A 118 1.09 -9.36 19.67
N LYS A 119 -0.04 -9.67 20.32
CA LYS A 119 -0.33 -11.03 20.79
C LYS A 119 -0.52 -12.02 19.64
N TYR A 120 -1.21 -11.61 18.58
CA TYR A 120 -1.42 -12.44 17.38
C TYR A 120 -0.12 -12.77 16.65
N PHE A 121 0.83 -11.82 16.61
CA PHE A 121 2.13 -12.00 15.98
C PHE A 121 3.13 -12.80 16.83
N HIS A 122 2.80 -13.18 18.08
CA HIS A 122 3.70 -13.95 18.94
C HIS A 122 4.21 -15.22 18.23
N PRO A 123 5.54 -15.50 18.21
CA PRO A 123 6.59 -14.90 19.06
C PRO A 123 7.24 -13.59 18.54
N VAL A 124 6.79 -13.02 17.42
CA VAL A 124 7.33 -11.75 16.90
C VAL A 124 6.95 -10.61 17.85
N GLN A 125 7.97 -9.99 18.45
CA GLN A 125 7.80 -8.87 19.37
C GLN A 125 7.73 -7.54 18.61
N LEU A 126 7.03 -6.55 19.18
CA LEU A 126 7.11 -5.18 18.70
C LEU A 126 8.56 -4.70 18.81
N THR A 127 9.18 -4.43 17.67
CA THR A 127 10.57 -4.01 17.56
C THR A 127 10.71 -2.54 17.91
N THR A 128 9.93 -1.68 17.26
CA THR A 128 9.97 -0.22 17.44
C THR A 128 8.61 0.39 17.12
N LEU A 129 8.28 1.48 17.83
CA LEU A 129 7.22 2.41 17.45
C LEU A 129 7.87 3.74 17.02
N PHE A 130 7.71 4.07 15.75
CA PHE A 130 8.13 5.34 15.16
C PHE A 130 6.96 6.31 15.14
N ALA A 131 7.24 7.60 15.33
CA ALA A 131 6.22 8.62 15.27
C ALA A 131 6.71 9.89 14.57
N SER A 132 5.82 10.55 13.84
CA SER A 132 6.06 11.93 13.41
C SER A 132 6.14 12.88 14.60
N THR A 133 6.99 13.90 14.50
CA THR A 133 7.14 14.98 15.48
C THR A 133 5.97 15.96 15.55
N MET A 134 4.99 15.89 14.63
CA MET A 134 3.81 16.76 14.71
C MET A 134 2.91 16.36 15.88
N ILE A 135 2.42 17.34 16.65
CA ILE A 135 1.75 17.10 17.94
C ILE A 135 0.57 16.11 17.91
N ARG A 136 -0.23 16.10 16.82
CA ARG A 136 -1.33 15.14 16.65
C ARG A 136 -0.84 13.69 16.51
N ALA A 137 0.31 13.48 15.86
CA ALA A 137 0.91 12.16 15.72
C ALA A 137 1.60 11.73 17.03
N ASP A 138 2.30 12.66 17.69
CA ASP A 138 2.87 12.44 19.03
C ASP A 138 1.79 12.01 20.05
N GLN A 139 0.72 12.80 20.21
CA GLN A 139 -0.36 12.47 21.14
C GLN A 139 -1.01 11.12 20.83
N THR A 140 -1.17 10.78 19.54
CA THR A 140 -1.68 9.46 19.12
C THR A 140 -0.72 8.34 19.52
N ALA A 141 0.59 8.52 19.26
CA ALA A 141 1.62 7.54 19.58
C ALA A 141 1.73 7.29 21.09
N ARG A 142 1.68 8.35 21.90
CA ARG A 142 1.74 8.25 23.37
C ARG A 142 0.56 7.45 23.93
N ILE A 143 -0.66 7.73 23.48
CA ILE A 143 -1.85 6.96 23.87
C ILE A 143 -1.69 5.49 23.46
N ILE A 144 -1.23 5.21 22.23
CA ILE A 144 -0.98 3.84 21.78
C ILE A 144 0.05 3.14 22.69
N CYS A 145 1.15 3.82 23.04
CA CYS A 145 2.20 3.29 23.93
C CYS A 145 1.64 2.89 25.29
N GLU A 146 0.83 3.75 25.90
CA GLU A 146 0.15 3.46 27.16
C GLU A 146 -0.73 2.20 27.05
N ARG A 147 -1.53 2.08 25.99
CA ARG A 147 -2.42 0.92 25.77
C ARG A 147 -1.67 -0.39 25.55
N ILE A 148 -0.48 -0.36 24.97
CA ILE A 148 0.36 -1.56 24.74
C ILE A 148 1.33 -1.84 25.89
N GLY A 149 1.39 -0.97 26.91
CA GLY A 149 2.32 -1.11 28.04
C GLY A 149 3.78 -0.80 27.69
N MET A 150 4.03 0.02 26.67
CA MET A 150 5.36 0.46 26.28
C MET A 150 5.65 1.85 26.90
N PRO A 151 6.82 2.05 27.55
CA PRO A 151 7.22 3.37 28.03
C PRO A 151 7.27 4.40 26.89
N VAL A 152 6.75 5.61 27.12
CA VAL A 152 6.63 6.66 26.09
C VAL A 152 8.00 7.17 25.61
N GLU A 153 9.04 7.03 26.43
CA GLU A 153 10.42 7.40 26.12
C GLU A 153 11.05 6.46 25.07
N LYS A 154 10.42 5.31 24.81
CA LYS A 154 10.84 4.38 23.75
C LYS A 154 10.26 4.71 22.38
N ILE A 155 9.43 5.76 22.27
CA ILE A 155 8.96 6.23 20.97
C ILE A 155 10.15 6.82 20.21
N SER A 156 10.37 6.32 18.99
CA SER A 156 11.39 6.85 18.09
C SER A 156 10.79 7.94 17.21
N TYR A 157 10.93 9.21 17.59
CA TYR A 157 10.43 10.33 16.81
C TYR A 157 11.30 10.63 15.59
N ASP A 158 10.69 10.98 14.47
CA ASP A 158 11.40 11.36 13.24
C ASP A 158 10.66 12.47 12.45
N PRO A 159 11.30 13.63 12.24
CA PRO A 159 10.79 14.70 11.36
C PRO A 159 10.57 14.27 9.90
N LEU A 160 11.25 13.23 9.41
CA LEU A 160 11.02 12.70 8.07
C LEU A 160 9.57 12.23 7.87
N LEU A 161 8.89 11.84 8.96
CA LEU A 161 7.51 11.35 8.95
C LEU A 161 6.45 12.46 9.06
N GLU A 162 6.82 13.75 9.12
CA GLU A 162 5.84 14.85 9.14
C GLU A 162 4.98 14.89 7.88
N GLU A 163 3.77 15.43 8.00
CA GLU A 163 2.85 15.55 6.86
C GLU A 163 3.48 16.44 5.78
N GLY A 164 3.09 16.23 4.53
CA GLY A 164 3.60 17.04 3.43
C GLY A 164 2.89 16.77 2.11
N ALA A 165 3.37 17.44 1.07
CA ALA A 165 2.95 17.26 -0.31
C ALA A 165 3.96 16.35 -1.06
N PRO A 166 3.73 15.03 -1.19
CA PRO A 166 4.75 14.12 -1.70
C PRO A 166 5.04 14.29 -3.21
N VAL A 167 3.99 14.44 -4.00
CA VAL A 167 4.05 14.69 -5.45
C VAL A 167 2.70 15.25 -5.88
N GLU A 168 2.66 15.99 -6.98
CA GLU A 168 1.41 16.49 -7.53
C GLU A 168 0.45 15.32 -7.86
N PRO A 169 -0.77 15.32 -7.30
CA PRO A 169 -1.70 14.23 -7.49
C PRO A 169 -2.40 14.28 -8.86
N GLU A 170 -2.73 13.10 -9.38
CA GLU A 170 -3.53 12.93 -10.57
C GLU A 170 -4.75 12.04 -10.28
N PRO A 171 -5.99 12.53 -10.44
CA PRO A 171 -6.35 13.89 -10.86
C PRO A 171 -5.99 14.96 -9.81
N PRO A 172 -5.84 16.24 -10.20
CA PRO A 172 -5.64 17.34 -9.27
C PRO A 172 -6.78 17.43 -8.25
N LYS A 173 -6.47 17.89 -7.03
CA LYS A 173 -7.48 18.09 -5.98
C LYS A 173 -8.07 19.49 -6.04
N TYR A 174 -9.39 19.59 -6.16
CA TYR A 174 -10.12 20.86 -6.30
C TYR A 174 -9.96 21.85 -5.11
N ASN A 175 -9.61 21.39 -3.91
CA ASN A 175 -9.48 22.22 -2.70
C ASN A 175 -8.11 22.07 -2.01
N TRP A 176 -7.06 21.72 -2.76
CA TRP A 176 -5.73 21.51 -2.22
C TRP A 176 -4.67 21.88 -3.26
N TYR A 177 -4.07 23.06 -3.08
CA TYR A 177 -3.09 23.67 -3.98
C TYR A 177 -1.87 24.16 -3.19
N PRO A 178 -1.01 23.26 -2.72
CA PRO A 178 0.26 23.70 -2.18
C PRO A 178 1.10 24.35 -3.28
N GLU A 179 1.96 25.30 -2.91
CA GLU A 179 2.93 25.90 -3.82
C GLU A 179 3.84 24.83 -4.44
N GLU A 180 4.28 25.04 -5.67
CA GLU A 180 5.12 24.07 -6.39
C GLU A 180 6.36 23.66 -5.57
N LYS A 181 6.99 24.65 -4.91
CA LYS A 181 8.15 24.46 -4.04
C LYS A 181 7.92 23.43 -2.93
N LYS A 182 6.70 23.32 -2.39
CA LYS A 182 6.36 22.34 -1.35
C LYS A 182 6.49 20.91 -1.85
N PHE A 183 6.13 20.63 -3.10
CA PHE A 183 6.29 19.29 -3.66
C PHE A 183 7.76 18.87 -3.74
N TYR A 184 8.68 19.80 -4.01
CA TYR A 184 10.11 19.49 -4.04
C TYR A 184 10.67 19.21 -2.64
N GLU A 185 10.38 20.08 -1.67
CA GLU A 185 10.88 19.95 -0.29
C GLU A 185 10.26 18.73 0.42
N ASP A 186 8.93 18.64 0.44
CA ASP A 186 8.23 17.54 1.10
C ASP A 186 8.39 16.23 0.33
N GLY A 187 8.39 16.26 -1.00
CA GLY A 187 8.60 15.08 -1.82
C GLY A 187 9.96 14.44 -1.58
N ALA A 188 11.04 15.22 -1.53
CA ALA A 188 12.37 14.72 -1.22
C ALA A 188 12.45 14.14 0.21
N ARG A 189 11.85 14.83 1.19
CA ARG A 189 11.81 14.37 2.59
C ARG A 189 11.03 13.07 2.75
N ILE A 190 9.85 12.97 2.14
CA ILE A 190 9.00 11.78 2.21
C ILE A 190 9.64 10.61 1.44
N GLU A 191 10.30 10.86 0.30
CA GLU A 191 11.09 9.84 -0.40
C GLU A 191 12.27 9.34 0.45
N ALA A 192 12.97 10.23 1.15
CA ALA A 192 14.02 9.84 2.09
C ALA A 192 13.46 8.99 3.25
N ALA A 193 12.29 9.36 3.79
CA ALA A 193 11.57 8.57 4.77
C ALA A 193 11.24 7.17 4.23
N PHE A 194 10.72 7.08 3.00
CA PHE A 194 10.43 5.80 2.35
C PHE A 194 11.67 4.90 2.32
N ARG A 195 12.81 5.43 1.85
CA ARG A 195 14.07 4.65 1.78
C ARG A 195 14.60 4.22 3.15
N LYS A 196 14.39 5.05 4.18
CA LYS A 196 14.77 4.73 5.55
C LYS A 196 13.93 3.60 6.15
N TYR A 197 12.61 3.65 5.94
CA TYR A 197 11.68 2.73 6.63
C TYR A 197 11.33 1.49 5.80
N PHE A 198 11.33 1.60 4.47
CA PHE A 198 10.99 0.52 3.54
C PHE A 198 12.25 0.03 2.85
N HIS A 199 12.73 -1.12 3.31
CA HIS A 199 13.82 -1.87 2.70
C HIS A 199 13.69 -3.34 3.11
N ARG A 200 14.32 -4.24 2.37
CA ARG A 200 14.39 -5.65 2.78
C ARG A 200 15.02 -5.79 4.18
N PRO A 201 14.72 -6.86 4.94
CA PRO A 201 15.46 -7.16 6.17
C PRO A 201 16.96 -7.33 5.90
N GLU A 202 17.81 -6.86 6.82
CA GLU A 202 19.26 -6.92 6.64
C GLU A 202 19.75 -8.37 6.50
N PRO A 203 20.81 -8.66 5.71
CA PRO A 203 21.35 -10.01 5.56
C PRO A 203 21.67 -10.72 6.88
N SER A 204 22.10 -9.95 7.89
CA SER A 204 22.45 -10.44 9.23
C SER A 204 21.25 -10.62 10.17
N GLN A 205 20.05 -10.16 9.78
CA GLN A 205 18.85 -10.21 10.62
C GLN A 205 18.35 -11.65 10.76
N LYS A 206 18.15 -12.11 12.00
CA LYS A 206 17.74 -13.49 12.31
C LYS A 206 16.27 -13.64 12.69
N GLU A 207 15.66 -12.57 13.19
CA GLU A 207 14.28 -12.56 13.67
C GLU A 207 13.41 -11.63 12.82
N PRO A 208 12.13 -11.96 12.59
CA PRO A 208 11.18 -11.04 11.98
C PRO A 208 10.95 -9.81 12.87
N THR A 209 10.57 -8.69 12.26
CA THR A 209 10.27 -7.44 12.99
C THR A 209 8.80 -7.08 12.86
N LEU A 210 8.24 -6.56 13.95
CA LEU A 210 6.96 -5.86 13.94
C LEU A 210 7.23 -4.40 14.25
N GLU A 211 6.95 -3.52 13.30
CA GLU A 211 7.25 -2.10 13.36
C GLU A 211 5.94 -1.33 13.23
N VAL A 212 5.74 -0.34 14.11
CA VAL A 212 4.57 0.55 14.07
C VAL A 212 5.04 1.95 13.69
N ILE A 213 4.36 2.61 12.75
CA ILE A 213 4.67 3.98 12.32
C ILE A 213 3.42 4.84 12.48
N VAL A 214 3.42 5.79 13.41
CA VAL A 214 2.32 6.75 13.61
C VAL A 214 2.63 8.05 12.88
N CYS A 215 1.90 8.32 11.79
CA CYS A 215 2.13 9.49 10.95
C CYS A 215 0.83 9.99 10.29
N HIS A 216 0.88 10.35 9.00
CA HIS A 216 -0.14 11.16 8.35
C HIS A 216 -0.62 10.56 7.02
N ALA A 217 -1.74 11.07 6.53
CA ALA A 217 -2.44 10.43 5.44
C ALA A 217 -1.64 10.51 4.12
N ASN A 218 -1.04 11.65 3.77
CA ASN A 218 -0.32 11.74 2.49
C ASN A 218 0.97 10.91 2.50
N VAL A 219 1.67 10.90 3.63
CA VAL A 219 2.86 10.06 3.85
C VAL A 219 2.52 8.57 3.66
N ILE A 220 1.49 8.06 4.35
CA ILE A 220 1.08 6.64 4.25
C ILE A 220 0.66 6.29 2.82
N ARG A 221 -0.16 7.14 2.19
CA ARG A 221 -0.60 6.93 0.79
C ARG A 221 0.59 6.85 -0.15
N PHE A 222 1.54 7.78 -0.03
CA PHE A 222 2.74 7.77 -0.86
C PHE A 222 3.58 6.51 -0.62
N PHE A 223 3.81 6.13 0.65
CA PHE A 223 4.53 4.90 0.98
C PHE A 223 3.88 3.67 0.35
N VAL A 224 2.55 3.54 0.41
CA VAL A 224 1.83 2.43 -0.23
C VAL A 224 2.07 2.41 -1.74
N MET A 225 1.93 3.57 -2.41
CA MET A 225 2.17 3.63 -3.86
C MET A 225 3.62 3.28 -4.21
N ARG A 226 4.60 3.80 -3.45
CA ARG A 226 6.02 3.52 -3.67
C ARG A 226 6.37 2.06 -3.41
N ALA A 227 5.84 1.48 -2.32
CA ALA A 227 6.15 0.11 -1.90
C ALA A 227 5.58 -0.92 -2.88
N LEU A 228 4.39 -0.66 -3.42
CA LEU A 228 3.74 -1.51 -4.42
C LEU A 228 4.18 -1.20 -5.86
N GLN A 229 5.11 -0.26 -6.04
CA GLN A 229 5.58 0.21 -7.36
C GLN A 229 4.44 0.68 -8.27
N LEU A 230 3.41 1.28 -7.68
CA LEU A 230 2.28 1.86 -8.37
C LEU A 230 2.57 3.33 -8.73
N PRO A 231 1.87 3.91 -9.74
CA PRO A 231 2.04 5.31 -10.12
C PRO A 231 1.80 6.26 -8.95
N THR A 232 2.85 6.89 -8.43
CA THR A 232 2.80 7.65 -7.16
C THR A 232 1.82 8.81 -7.20
N LYS A 233 1.60 9.44 -8.37
CA LYS A 233 0.61 10.49 -8.57
C LYS A 233 -0.83 10.09 -8.19
N ALA A 234 -1.15 8.79 -8.15
CA ALA A 234 -2.47 8.32 -7.71
C ALA A 234 -2.64 8.26 -6.17
N TRP A 235 -1.65 8.68 -5.38
CA TRP A 235 -1.70 8.66 -3.90
C TRP A 235 -2.97 9.32 -3.34
N ALA A 236 -3.44 10.40 -3.96
CA ALA A 236 -4.60 11.17 -3.56
C ALA A 236 -5.94 10.43 -3.68
N ARG A 237 -5.99 9.32 -4.42
CA ARG A 237 -7.22 8.55 -4.69
C ARG A 237 -7.64 7.66 -3.52
N MET A 238 -6.74 7.45 -2.55
CA MET A 238 -7.00 6.63 -1.35
C MET A 238 -7.49 7.51 -0.20
N ASN A 239 -8.48 7.05 0.56
CA ASN A 239 -8.91 7.72 1.78
C ASN A 239 -8.59 6.88 3.03
N LEU A 240 -8.00 7.51 4.04
CA LEU A 240 -7.57 6.85 5.26
C LEU A 240 -8.26 7.55 6.42
N ALA A 241 -9.04 6.85 7.23
CA ALA A 241 -9.69 7.45 8.41
C ALA A 241 -8.65 7.73 9.51
N HIS A 242 -8.99 8.60 10.46
CA HIS A 242 -8.18 8.79 11.66
C HIS A 242 -7.99 7.47 12.40
N CYS A 243 -6.79 7.23 12.92
CA CYS A 243 -6.38 5.97 13.53
C CYS A 243 -6.52 4.73 12.63
N SER A 244 -6.76 4.86 11.32
CA SER A 244 -6.82 3.70 10.44
C SER A 244 -5.47 2.99 10.35
N LEU A 245 -5.50 1.65 10.32
CA LEU A 245 -4.29 0.82 10.18
C LEU A 245 -4.04 0.47 8.71
N THR A 246 -2.79 0.59 8.28
CA THR A 246 -2.32 0.10 6.97
C THR A 246 -1.15 -0.82 7.20
N TYR A 247 -1.22 -2.06 6.72
CA TYR A 247 -0.24 -3.09 7.01
C TYR A 247 0.44 -3.60 5.74
N VAL A 248 1.75 -3.45 5.71
CA VAL A 248 2.63 -3.91 4.64
C VAL A 248 3.61 -4.96 5.21
N ARG A 249 3.88 -6.00 4.42
CA ARG A 249 4.95 -6.97 4.67
C ARG A 249 6.04 -6.80 3.62
N ILE A 250 7.30 -6.82 4.04
CA ILE A 250 8.46 -6.87 3.15
C ILE A 250 9.17 -8.19 3.40
N LEU A 251 9.18 -9.04 2.37
CA LEU A 251 9.85 -10.34 2.40
C LEU A 251 11.34 -10.16 2.10
N GLU A 252 12.13 -11.17 2.43
CA GLU A 252 13.56 -11.22 2.24
C GLU A 252 14.01 -11.07 0.78
N ASN A 253 13.20 -11.58 -0.14
CA ASN A 253 13.46 -11.49 -1.58
C ASN A 253 13.17 -10.09 -2.14
N GLY A 254 12.52 -9.23 -1.36
CA GLY A 254 12.14 -7.87 -1.76
C GLY A 254 10.70 -7.76 -2.24
N GLU A 255 9.94 -8.84 -2.24
CA GLU A 255 8.50 -8.78 -2.48
C GLU A 255 7.80 -7.98 -1.37
N VAL A 256 6.85 -7.15 -1.79
CA VAL A 256 6.06 -6.32 -0.88
C VAL A 256 4.59 -6.71 -1.00
N ASN A 257 3.98 -7.00 0.14
CA ASN A 257 2.58 -7.37 0.24
C ASN A 257 1.81 -6.35 1.08
N LEU A 258 0.83 -5.67 0.48
CA LEU A 258 -0.16 -4.88 1.22
C LEU A 258 -1.27 -5.82 1.72
N VAL A 259 -1.37 -5.99 3.04
CA VAL A 259 -2.33 -6.91 3.67
C VAL A 259 -3.68 -6.24 3.86
N TYR A 260 -3.68 -4.99 4.34
CA TYR A 260 -4.86 -4.15 4.40
C TYR A 260 -4.47 -2.67 4.35
N LEU A 261 -5.38 -1.83 3.85
CA LEU A 261 -5.21 -0.40 3.68
C LEU A 261 -6.34 0.33 4.40
N GLY A 262 -6.00 1.20 5.35
CA GLY A 262 -6.98 2.03 6.04
C GLY A 262 -8.02 1.25 6.85
N ASP A 263 -7.65 0.11 7.45
CA ASP A 263 -8.53 -0.69 8.29
C ASP A 263 -9.02 0.11 9.50
N THR A 264 -10.34 0.24 9.61
CA THR A 264 -11.07 0.79 10.76
C THR A 264 -12.16 -0.15 11.25
N GLY A 265 -12.21 -1.39 10.79
CA GLY A 265 -13.25 -2.35 11.18
C GLY A 265 -13.22 -2.74 12.66
N TYR A 266 -12.14 -2.38 13.37
CA TYR A 266 -12.00 -2.55 14.80
C TYR A 266 -12.62 -1.40 15.62
N MET A 267 -12.99 -0.29 14.99
CA MET A 267 -13.62 0.86 15.64
C MET A 267 -15.15 0.82 15.50
N PRO A 268 -15.90 1.26 16.52
CA PRO A 268 -17.31 1.61 16.38
C PRO A 268 -17.54 2.62 15.24
N ILE A 269 -18.66 2.49 14.53
CA ILE A 269 -18.94 3.29 13.32
C ILE A 269 -19.05 4.79 13.61
N ASP A 270 -19.58 5.16 14.78
CA ASP A 270 -19.69 6.53 15.26
C ASP A 270 -18.35 7.18 15.59
N MET A 271 -17.28 6.37 15.70
CA MET A 271 -15.92 6.88 15.88
C MET A 271 -15.17 7.07 14.55
N VAL A 272 -15.66 6.57 13.42
CA VAL A 272 -14.93 6.67 12.14
C VAL A 272 -15.03 8.08 11.58
N SER A 273 -13.89 8.76 11.45
CA SER A 273 -13.81 10.10 10.85
C SER A 273 -12.62 10.26 9.91
N TYR A 274 -12.75 11.15 8.91
CA TYR A 274 -11.71 11.39 7.88
C TYR A 274 -11.21 12.83 7.85
N ARG A 275 -12.05 13.77 8.30
CA ARG A 275 -11.82 15.20 8.35
C ARG A 275 -11.60 15.67 9.77
#